data_AF-A0A2J5HFP5-F1
#
_entry.id   AF-A0A2J5HFP5-F1
#
_cell.length_a   1.000
_cell.length_b   1.000
_cell.length_c   1.000
_cell.angle_alpha   90.00
_cell.angle_beta   90.00
_cell.angle_gamma   90.00
#
_symmetry.space_group_name_H-M   'P 1'
#
loop_
_entity.id
_entity.type
_entity.pdbx_description
1 polymer ?
#
loop_
_entity_poly.entity_id
_entity_poly.type
_entity_poly.pdbx_seq_one_letter_code
_entity_poly.pdbx_strand_id
1 'polypeptide(L)'
;MAAGYDRIAAVLASDPPLMFVRRFARLNAKNILYYQAELGDLEADLEEMISIDRDIAFHEGGNEKYYPFSIGHLKGSLGTSENVSVQWKQFLEIRKLLKEYNEALIQQSQLMRLRSPDEAELAGFRDWLGSLEGGPIRKHHWDDKNDLVAIYARQDGADHFTRWIYRKALPWFHHCWGHRLKVISETIYTYIKYPSKTLTQLQENRDPELGLYLYRDGPIKSFTNALSICISGLLPASSILVLFFVKSVTLRLVIIFIYNITFAMVLGIMVKAKRSEMFAASTAFAAVQVALITTSNGSSC
;
A
#
# COMPACT_ATOMS: atom_id res chain seq x y z
N MET A 1 -4.07 32.78 -15.42
CA MET A 1 -3.30 31.93 -14.48
C MET A 1 -4.28 31.36 -13.47
N ALA A 2 -4.38 30.04 -13.39
CA ALA A 2 -5.11 29.38 -12.32
C ALA A 2 -4.51 29.79 -10.96
N ALA A 3 -5.34 30.13 -9.97
CA ALA A 3 -4.92 30.57 -8.64
C ALA A 3 -5.58 29.69 -7.57
N GLY A 4 -4.95 29.59 -6.39
CA GLY A 4 -5.48 28.81 -5.28
C GLY A 4 -5.70 27.32 -5.64
N TYR A 5 -6.93 26.82 -5.44
CA TYR A 5 -7.28 25.42 -5.67
C TYR A 5 -7.15 24.98 -7.12
N ASP A 6 -7.37 25.86 -8.10
CA ASP A 6 -7.26 25.50 -9.52
C ASP A 6 -5.81 25.15 -9.88
N ARG A 7 -4.84 25.87 -9.30
CA ARG A 7 -3.42 25.59 -9.49
C ARG A 7 -2.99 24.30 -8.79
N ILE A 8 -3.55 24.02 -7.60
CA ILE A 8 -3.34 22.75 -6.90
C ILE A 8 -3.92 21.59 -7.70
N ALA A 9 -5.16 21.71 -8.19
CA ALA A 9 -5.81 20.68 -9.00
C ALA A 9 -5.00 20.40 -10.28
N ALA A 10 -4.54 21.44 -10.97
CA ALA A 10 -3.69 21.29 -12.16
C ALA A 10 -2.39 20.52 -11.86
N VAL A 11 -1.77 20.80 -10.71
CA VAL A 11 -0.58 20.06 -10.25
C VAL A 11 -0.89 18.62 -9.90
N LEU A 12 -1.93 18.35 -9.11
CA LEU A 12 -2.32 16.99 -8.73
C LEU A 12 -2.72 16.16 -9.95
N ALA A 13 -3.31 16.80 -10.97
CA ALA A 13 -3.66 16.16 -12.23
C ALA A 13 -2.44 15.93 -13.15
N SER A 14 -1.39 16.75 -13.04
CA SER A 14 -0.20 16.64 -13.88
C SER A 14 0.66 15.40 -13.59
N ASP A 15 0.78 14.99 -12.32
CA ASP A 15 1.52 13.79 -11.90
C ASP A 15 0.67 12.94 -10.94
N PRO A 16 0.10 11.80 -11.38
CA PRO A 16 -0.74 10.95 -10.52
C PRO A 16 -0.12 10.54 -9.17
N PRO A 17 1.21 10.25 -9.06
CA PRO A 17 1.92 10.09 -7.79
C PRO A 17 1.77 11.23 -6.79
N LEU A 18 1.60 12.49 -7.25
CA LEU A 18 1.43 13.65 -6.39
C LEU A 18 0.00 13.79 -5.85
N MET A 19 -0.92 12.90 -6.22
CA MET A 19 -2.32 12.93 -5.82
C MET A 19 -2.52 12.57 -4.34
N PHE A 20 -2.08 13.48 -3.47
CA PHE A 20 -2.14 13.40 -2.03
C PHE A 20 -3.41 14.05 -1.51
N VAL A 21 -4.29 13.24 -0.94
CA VAL A 21 -5.55 13.68 -0.36
C VAL A 21 -5.67 13.18 1.06
N ARG A 22 -6.52 13.84 1.86
CA ARG A 22 -6.82 13.37 3.20
C ARG A 22 -7.79 12.20 3.15
N ARG A 23 -7.55 11.20 4.00
CA ARG A 23 -8.49 10.10 4.24
C ARG A 23 -9.57 10.45 5.28
N PHE A 24 -9.40 11.57 5.98
CA PHE A 24 -10.29 12.06 7.04
C PHE A 24 -10.62 10.97 8.09
N ALA A 25 -9.60 10.24 8.55
CA ALA A 25 -9.77 9.02 9.35
C ALA A 25 -10.63 9.23 10.59
N ARG A 26 -10.40 10.34 11.31
CA ARG A 26 -11.17 10.69 12.51
C ARG A 26 -12.63 11.01 12.22
N LEU A 27 -12.91 11.73 11.12
CA LEU A 27 -14.28 12.08 10.75
C LEU A 27 -15.04 10.85 10.25
N ASN A 28 -14.41 10.00 9.43
CA ASN A 28 -15.04 8.76 8.99
C ASN A 28 -15.27 7.78 10.14
N ALA A 29 -14.33 7.64 11.08
CA ALA A 29 -14.54 6.84 12.28
C ALA A 29 -15.72 7.37 13.11
N LYS A 30 -15.79 8.70 13.29
CA LYS A 30 -16.92 9.35 13.98
C LYS A 30 -18.25 9.11 13.27
N ASN A 31 -18.28 9.19 11.93
CA ASN A 31 -19.48 8.91 11.14
C ASN A 31 -19.97 7.46 11.32
N ILE A 32 -19.05 6.49 11.31
CA ILE A 32 -19.37 5.08 11.58
C ILE A 32 -19.95 4.90 12.98
N LEU A 33 -19.37 5.56 14.00
CA LEU A 33 -19.89 5.50 15.38
C LEU A 33 -21.29 6.11 15.49
N TYR A 34 -21.58 7.18 14.74
CA TYR A 34 -22.91 7.79 14.71
C TYR A 34 -23.94 6.86 14.08
N TYR A 35 -23.62 6.23 12.95
CA TYR A 35 -24.49 5.20 12.39
C TYR A 35 -24.74 4.04 13.36
N GLN A 36 -23.72 3.60 14.12
CA GLN A 36 -23.87 2.53 15.10
C GLN A 36 -24.80 2.92 16.25
N ALA A 37 -24.67 4.15 16.75
CA ALA A 37 -25.55 4.66 17.81
C ALA A 37 -26.99 4.77 17.32
N GLU A 38 -27.20 5.40 16.16
CA GLU A 38 -28.54 5.60 15.60
C GLU A 38 -29.20 4.27 15.21
N LEU A 39 -28.45 3.31 14.64
CA LEU A 39 -28.96 1.96 14.40
C LEU A 39 -29.31 1.23 15.70
N GLY A 40 -28.50 1.41 16.75
CA GLY A 40 -28.75 0.81 18.07
C GLY A 40 -30.01 1.35 18.72
N ASP A 41 -30.25 2.65 18.63
CA ASP A 41 -31.48 3.28 19.13
C ASP A 41 -32.70 2.76 18.35
N LEU A 42 -32.63 2.74 17.01
CA LEU A 42 -33.73 2.23 16.18
C LEU A 42 -34.00 0.72 16.39
N GLU A 43 -32.96 -0.08 16.63
CA GLU A 43 -33.06 -1.51 16.95
C GLU A 43 -33.73 -1.73 18.30
N ALA A 44 -33.38 -0.94 19.31
CA ALA A 44 -34.02 -0.98 20.63
C ALA A 44 -35.51 -0.62 20.55
N ASP A 45 -35.84 0.47 19.83
CA ASP A 45 -37.23 0.88 19.60
C ASP A 45 -38.04 -0.20 18.87
N LEU A 46 -37.43 -0.86 17.87
CA LEU A 46 -38.08 -1.95 17.14
C LEU A 46 -38.35 -3.16 18.05
N GLU A 47 -37.41 -3.54 18.90
CA GLU A 47 -37.57 -4.65 19.83
C GLU A 47 -38.66 -4.35 20.88
N GLU A 48 -38.73 -3.10 21.35
CA GLU A 48 -39.82 -2.64 22.23
C GLU A 48 -41.18 -2.76 21.54
N MET A 49 -41.31 -2.30 20.29
CA MET A 49 -42.53 -2.46 19.50
C MET A 49 -42.92 -3.93 19.33
N ILE A 50 -41.94 -4.79 19.02
CA ILE A 50 -42.16 -6.25 18.90
C ILE A 50 -42.67 -6.85 20.22
N SER A 51 -42.15 -6.38 21.35
CA SER A 51 -42.60 -6.84 22.67
C SER A 51 -44.04 -6.42 22.93
N ILE A 52 -44.38 -5.15 22.68
CA ILE A 52 -45.74 -4.62 22.86
C ILE A 52 -46.74 -5.36 21.97
N ASP A 53 -46.43 -5.54 20.69
CA ASP A 53 -47.28 -6.27 19.72
C ASP A 53 -47.51 -7.72 20.16
N ARG A 54 -46.50 -8.36 20.76
CA ARG A 54 -46.61 -9.73 21.29
C ARG A 54 -47.54 -9.80 22.51
N ASP A 55 -47.46 -8.83 23.41
CA ASP A 55 -48.29 -8.78 24.61
C ASP A 55 -49.76 -8.51 24.23
N ILE A 56 -50.02 -7.59 23.30
CA ILE A 56 -51.36 -7.34 22.73
C ILE A 56 -51.90 -8.60 22.06
N ALA A 57 -51.09 -9.28 21.24
CA ALA A 57 -51.47 -10.53 20.60
C ALA A 57 -51.86 -11.62 21.62
N PHE A 58 -51.17 -11.69 22.76
CA PHE A 58 -51.43 -12.67 23.81
C PHE A 58 -52.74 -12.38 24.57
N HIS A 59 -53.01 -11.11 24.89
CA HIS A 59 -54.17 -10.72 25.68
C HIS A 59 -55.44 -10.48 24.86
N GLU A 60 -55.32 -9.90 23.67
CA GLU A 60 -56.45 -9.42 22.86
C GLU A 60 -56.68 -10.27 21.59
N GLY A 61 -55.72 -11.14 21.23
CA GLY A 61 -55.87 -12.09 20.12
C GLY A 61 -55.80 -11.46 18.72
N GLY A 62 -55.26 -10.23 18.61
CA GLY A 62 -55.18 -9.44 17.39
C GLY A 62 -54.31 -10.02 16.26
N ASN A 63 -54.19 -9.25 15.17
CA ASN A 63 -53.47 -9.66 13.96
C ASN A 63 -51.94 -9.62 14.12
N GLU A 64 -51.45 -8.98 15.18
CA GLU A 64 -50.05 -8.81 15.58
C GLU A 64 -49.35 -10.17 15.77
N LYS A 65 -50.09 -11.20 16.20
CA LYS A 65 -49.58 -12.58 16.32
C LYS A 65 -49.00 -13.14 15.02
N TYR A 66 -49.42 -12.59 13.87
CA TYR A 66 -48.94 -13.01 12.55
C TYR A 66 -47.75 -12.20 12.06
N TYR A 67 -47.37 -11.11 12.72
CA TYR A 67 -46.28 -10.23 12.29
C TYR A 67 -44.94 -10.97 12.13
N PRO A 68 -44.48 -11.81 13.08
CA PRO A 68 -43.21 -12.54 12.93
C PRO A 68 -43.19 -13.52 11.73
N PHE A 69 -44.36 -13.95 11.26
CA PHE A 69 -44.50 -15.03 10.28
C PHE A 69 -44.97 -14.54 8.90
N SER A 70 -45.43 -13.28 8.78
CA SER A 70 -46.03 -12.78 7.54
C SER A 70 -45.79 -11.30 7.31
N ILE A 71 -44.96 -11.02 6.30
CA ILE A 71 -44.76 -9.66 5.76
C ILE A 71 -46.09 -9.06 5.27
N GLY A 72 -47.03 -9.87 4.79
CA GLY A 72 -48.35 -9.41 4.37
C GLY A 72 -49.15 -8.81 5.53
N HIS A 73 -49.02 -9.38 6.73
CA HIS A 73 -49.67 -8.85 7.94
C HIS A 73 -48.93 -7.60 8.46
N LEU A 74 -47.59 -7.59 8.43
CA LEU A 74 -46.79 -6.40 8.77
C LEU A 74 -47.11 -5.20 7.87
N LYS A 75 -47.29 -5.46 6.57
CA LYS A 75 -47.56 -4.41 5.57
C LYS A 75 -49.02 -3.97 5.53
N GLY A 76 -49.93 -4.69 6.19
CA GLY A 76 -51.36 -4.53 6.01
C GLY A 76 -51.78 -4.93 4.59
N SER A 77 -52.21 -6.18 4.39
CA SER A 77 -52.59 -6.70 3.08
C SER A 77 -53.91 -6.09 2.56
N LEU A 78 -53.89 -4.82 2.12
CA LEU A 78 -54.83 -4.17 1.17
C LEU A 78 -54.45 -2.70 0.93
N GLY A 79 -53.26 -2.44 0.39
CA GLY A 79 -52.94 -1.32 -0.53
C GLY A 79 -53.22 0.14 -0.12
N THR A 80 -53.69 0.43 1.08
CA THR A 80 -53.92 1.79 1.60
C THR A 80 -52.82 2.12 2.60
N SER A 81 -52.14 3.25 2.39
CA SER A 81 -51.02 3.75 3.22
C SER A 81 -51.35 3.93 4.71
N GLU A 82 -52.63 3.83 5.08
CA GLU A 82 -53.13 3.97 6.45
C GLU A 82 -52.92 2.73 7.33
N ASN A 83 -52.77 1.52 6.76
CA ASN A 83 -52.74 0.26 7.52
C ASN A 83 -51.34 -0.40 7.67
N VAL A 84 -50.27 0.34 7.39
CA VAL A 84 -48.91 -0.17 7.56
C VAL A 84 -48.54 -0.18 9.05
N SER A 85 -48.10 -1.33 9.58
CA SER A 85 -47.72 -1.43 10.99
C SER A 85 -46.57 -0.48 11.33
N VAL A 86 -46.57 0.03 12.56
CA VAL A 86 -45.50 0.91 13.07
C VAL A 86 -44.17 0.17 13.02
N GLN A 87 -44.17 -1.13 13.36
CA GLN A 87 -43.03 -2.03 13.22
C GLN A 87 -42.46 -2.05 11.79
N TRP A 88 -43.30 -2.09 10.75
CA TRP A 88 -42.82 -2.07 9.36
C TRP A 88 -42.18 -0.73 8.99
N LYS A 89 -42.76 0.39 9.45
CA LYS A 89 -42.21 1.73 9.21
C LYS A 89 -40.83 1.87 9.85
N GLN A 90 -40.69 1.46 11.11
CA GLN A 90 -39.42 1.42 11.83
C GLN A 90 -38.40 0.55 11.09
N PHE A 91 -38.80 -0.64 10.65
CA PHE A 91 -37.91 -1.54 9.92
C PHE A 91 -37.45 -0.98 8.57
N LEU A 92 -38.29 -0.19 7.87
CA LEU A 92 -37.89 0.49 6.64
C LEU A 92 -36.86 1.59 6.88
N GLU A 93 -36.97 2.30 8.01
CA GLU A 93 -35.98 3.30 8.43
C GLU A 93 -34.63 2.64 8.76
N ILE A 94 -34.65 1.57 9.57
CA ILE A 94 -33.46 0.74 9.84
C ILE A 94 -32.85 0.26 8.52
N ARG A 95 -33.64 -0.26 7.59
CA ARG A 95 -33.12 -0.76 6.31
C ARG A 95 -32.38 0.34 5.51
N LYS A 96 -32.90 1.56 5.51
CA LYS A 96 -32.26 2.70 4.84
C LYS A 96 -30.94 3.03 5.52
N LEU A 97 -30.95 3.22 6.83
CA LEU A 97 -29.75 3.59 7.59
C LEU A 97 -28.69 2.49 7.58
N LEU A 98 -29.10 1.22 7.67
CA LEU A 98 -28.20 0.07 7.62
C LEU A 98 -27.50 -0.04 6.27
N LYS A 99 -28.18 0.32 5.17
CA LYS A 99 -27.55 0.41 3.85
C LYS A 99 -26.46 1.49 3.84
N GLU A 100 -26.76 2.68 4.33
CA GLU A 100 -25.82 3.80 4.40
C GLU A 100 -24.60 3.47 5.29
N TYR A 101 -24.83 2.83 6.44
CA TYR A 101 -23.78 2.30 7.31
C TYR A 101 -22.88 1.29 6.61
N ASN A 102 -23.47 0.27 5.95
CA ASN A 102 -22.71 -0.77 5.27
C ASN A 102 -21.87 -0.20 4.13
N GLU A 103 -22.43 0.74 3.36
CA GLU A 103 -21.70 1.45 2.30
C GLU A 103 -20.54 2.27 2.87
N ALA A 104 -20.78 3.04 3.94
CA ALA A 104 -19.75 3.83 4.61
C ALA A 104 -18.62 2.96 5.19
N LEU A 105 -18.97 1.80 5.76
CA LEU A 105 -17.99 0.84 6.30
C LEU A 105 -17.09 0.27 5.19
N ILE A 106 -17.68 -0.11 4.06
CA ILE A 106 -16.92 -0.60 2.89
C ILE A 106 -16.00 0.50 2.37
N GLN A 107 -16.52 1.71 2.17
CA GLN A 107 -15.72 2.85 1.70
C GLN A 107 -14.56 3.14 2.66
N GLN A 108 -14.81 3.14 3.97
CA GLN A 108 -13.75 3.33 4.97
C GLN A 108 -12.72 2.19 4.93
N SER A 109 -13.15 0.95 4.74
CA SER A 109 -12.23 -0.19 4.59
C SER A 109 -11.30 -0.02 3.38
N GLN A 110 -11.82 0.53 2.28
CA GLN A 110 -11.05 0.81 1.07
C GLN A 110 -10.07 1.96 1.30
N LEU A 111 -10.51 3.06 1.93
CA LEU A 111 -9.66 4.19 2.30
C LEU A 111 -8.52 3.77 3.23
N MET A 112 -8.78 2.85 4.16
CA MET A 112 -7.76 2.34 5.09
C MET A 112 -6.67 1.51 4.39
N ARG A 113 -7.01 0.87 3.27
CA ARG A 113 -6.05 0.11 2.44
C ARG A 113 -5.18 1.00 1.56
N LEU A 114 -5.58 2.26 1.35
CA LEU A 114 -4.75 3.22 0.61
C LEU A 114 -3.45 3.49 1.37
N ARG A 115 -2.36 3.54 0.61
CA ARG A 115 -1.01 3.68 1.14
C ARG A 115 -0.78 5.11 1.61
N SER A 116 0.06 5.25 2.65
CA SER A 116 0.61 6.55 3.02
C SER A 116 1.52 7.08 1.91
N PRO A 117 1.55 8.41 1.69
CA PRO A 117 2.42 9.04 0.70
C PRO A 117 3.91 8.77 0.97
N ASP A 118 4.71 8.75 -0.10
CA ASP A 118 6.17 8.71 0.04
C ASP A 118 6.67 10.00 0.69
N GLU A 119 7.61 9.88 1.63
CA GLU A 119 8.08 11.03 2.41
C GLU A 119 8.81 12.06 1.54
N ALA A 120 9.56 11.62 0.54
CA ALA A 120 10.33 12.51 -0.31
C ALA A 120 9.40 13.31 -1.25
N GLU A 121 8.43 12.63 -1.85
CA GLU A 121 7.43 13.26 -2.72
C GLU A 121 6.54 14.23 -1.92
N LEU A 122 6.10 13.85 -0.72
CA LEU A 122 5.32 14.71 0.16
C LEU A 122 6.10 15.94 0.62
N ALA A 123 7.40 15.79 0.93
CA ALA A 123 8.25 16.92 1.30
C ALA A 123 8.38 17.93 0.14
N GLY A 124 8.65 17.45 -1.07
CA GLY A 124 8.72 18.31 -2.26
C GLY A 124 7.40 19.02 -2.55
N PHE A 125 6.27 18.32 -2.40
CA PHE A 125 4.94 18.91 -2.56
C PHE A 125 4.65 19.99 -1.52
N ARG A 126 5.05 19.77 -0.25
CA ARG A 126 4.89 20.76 0.83
C ARG A 126 5.75 22.00 0.60
N ASP A 127 7.00 21.82 0.14
CA ASP A 127 7.89 22.93 -0.20
C ASP A 127 7.29 23.76 -1.36
N TRP A 128 6.77 23.09 -2.39
CA TRP A 128 6.06 23.75 -3.48
C TRP A 128 4.81 24.50 -2.99
N LEU A 129 3.97 23.88 -2.16
CA LEU A 129 2.80 24.55 -1.56
C LEU A 129 3.20 25.79 -0.76
N GLY A 130 4.34 25.75 -0.07
CA GLY A 130 4.92 26.87 0.66
C GLY A 130 5.35 28.03 -0.25
N SER A 131 5.72 27.72 -1.50
CA SER A 131 6.13 28.71 -2.51
C SER A 131 4.95 29.39 -3.24
N LEU A 132 3.71 28.90 -3.08
CA LEU A 132 2.55 29.55 -3.68
C LEU A 132 2.19 30.86 -2.96
N GLU A 133 2.40 31.98 -3.64
CA GLU A 133 1.74 33.24 -3.27
C GLU A 133 0.22 33.08 -3.36
N GLY A 134 -0.50 33.41 -2.27
CA GLY A 134 -1.95 33.21 -2.20
C GLY A 134 -2.40 31.75 -2.09
N GLY A 135 -1.52 30.85 -1.62
CA GLY A 135 -1.86 29.46 -1.34
C GLY A 135 -3.02 29.29 -0.34
N PRO A 136 -3.58 28.07 -0.21
CA PRO A 136 -4.79 27.84 0.58
C PRO A 136 -4.62 28.34 2.02
N ILE A 137 -5.60 29.13 2.48
CA ILE A 137 -5.62 29.80 3.79
C ILE A 137 -5.35 28.80 4.94
N ARG A 138 -5.76 27.53 4.77
CA ARG A 138 -5.47 26.44 5.71
C ARG A 138 -4.30 25.59 5.21
N LYS A 139 -3.07 26.06 5.44
CA LYS A 139 -1.82 25.32 5.14
C LYS A 139 -1.79 23.92 5.77
N HIS A 140 -2.49 23.73 6.89
CA HIS A 140 -2.50 22.48 7.67
C HIS A 140 -3.18 21.27 7.03
N HIS A 141 -3.82 21.43 5.86
CA HIS A 141 -4.51 20.32 5.21
C HIS A 141 -3.56 19.17 4.82
N TRP A 142 -2.29 19.48 4.55
CA TRP A 142 -1.27 18.48 4.19
C TRP A 142 -0.19 18.28 5.27
N ASP A 143 -0.40 18.75 6.50
CA ASP A 143 0.59 18.62 7.58
C ASP A 143 0.53 17.25 8.27
N ASP A 144 -0.67 16.70 8.47
CA ASP A 144 -0.85 15.41 9.12
C ASP A 144 -0.59 14.26 8.14
N LYS A 145 0.64 13.74 8.15
CA LYS A 145 1.06 12.60 7.32
C LYS A 145 0.20 11.34 7.58
N ASN A 146 -0.31 11.15 8.80
CA ASN A 146 -1.08 9.96 9.15
C ASN A 146 -2.49 9.99 8.56
N ASP A 147 -3.01 11.19 8.29
CA ASP A 147 -4.32 11.39 7.65
C ASP A 147 -4.22 11.54 6.13
N LEU A 148 -3.02 11.48 5.54
CA LEU A 148 -2.82 11.55 4.10
C LEU A 148 -2.75 10.16 3.45
N VAL A 149 -3.29 10.09 2.24
CA VAL A 149 -3.21 8.95 1.33
C VAL A 149 -2.69 9.41 -0.02
N ALA A 150 -1.91 8.54 -0.66
CA ALA A 150 -1.63 8.65 -2.08
C ALA A 150 -2.64 7.80 -2.85
N ILE A 151 -3.40 8.42 -3.77
CA ILE A 151 -4.35 7.70 -4.63
C ILE A 151 -3.61 6.74 -5.57
N TYR A 152 -2.43 7.16 -6.02
CA TYR A 152 -1.53 6.36 -6.84
C TYR A 152 -0.14 6.38 -6.22
N ALA A 153 0.45 5.22 -5.95
CA ALA A 153 1.82 5.13 -5.46
C ALA A 153 2.75 4.79 -6.63
N ARG A 154 3.69 5.69 -6.95
CA ARG A 154 4.72 5.50 -8.00
C ARG A 154 5.50 4.18 -7.88
N GLN A 155 5.57 3.65 -6.65
CA GLN A 155 6.23 2.41 -6.28
C GLN A 155 5.33 1.16 -6.31
N ASP A 156 4.25 1.15 -7.09
CA ASP A 156 3.45 -0.07 -7.35
C ASP A 156 4.21 -1.15 -8.16
N GLY A 157 5.49 -0.91 -8.50
CA GLY A 157 6.40 -1.91 -9.07
C GLY A 157 7.89 -1.71 -8.76
N ALA A 158 8.27 -0.81 -7.83
CA ALA A 158 9.66 -0.75 -7.38
C ALA A 158 9.87 -1.88 -6.36
N ASP A 159 10.52 -2.96 -6.77
CA ASP A 159 10.70 -4.14 -5.95
C ASP A 159 11.41 -3.83 -4.63
N HIS A 160 11.21 -4.71 -3.64
CA HIS A 160 11.83 -4.61 -2.32
C HIS A 160 13.37 -4.39 -2.41
N PHE A 161 13.96 -4.90 -3.49
CA PHE A 161 15.35 -4.71 -3.88
C PHE A 161 15.70 -3.29 -4.31
N THR A 162 14.90 -2.66 -5.16
CA THR A 162 15.10 -1.26 -5.54
C THR A 162 15.19 -0.41 -4.27
N ARG A 163 14.24 -0.58 -3.33
CA ARG A 163 14.24 0.16 -2.06
C ARG A 163 15.42 -0.21 -1.16
N TRP A 164 15.82 -1.48 -1.10
CA TRP A 164 16.99 -1.92 -0.32
C TRP A 164 18.31 -1.42 -0.90
N ILE A 165 18.47 -1.40 -2.23
CA ILE A 165 19.63 -0.79 -2.90
C ILE A 165 19.73 0.66 -2.47
N TYR A 166 18.66 1.44 -2.67
CA TYR A 166 18.69 2.87 -2.38
C TYR A 166 18.93 3.18 -0.90
N ARG A 167 18.35 2.39 0.02
CA ARG A 167 18.43 2.67 1.47
C ARG A 167 19.65 2.09 2.17
N LYS A 168 20.19 0.95 1.71
CA LYS A 168 21.23 0.21 2.43
C LYS A 168 22.44 -0.12 1.57
N ALA A 169 22.24 -0.75 0.40
CA ALA A 169 23.36 -1.26 -0.39
C ALA A 169 24.19 -0.12 -0.99
N LEU A 170 23.52 0.91 -1.52
CA LEU A 170 24.18 2.01 -2.20
C LEU A 170 24.95 2.92 -1.23
N PRO A 171 24.41 3.30 -0.05
CA PRO A 171 25.20 3.97 0.99
C PRO A 171 26.41 3.14 1.45
N TRP A 172 26.25 1.82 1.64
CA TRP A 172 27.35 0.93 2.01
C TRP A 172 28.42 0.85 0.90
N PHE A 173 28.01 0.68 -0.35
CA PHE A 173 28.93 0.67 -1.49
C PHE A 173 29.66 2.01 -1.65
N HIS A 174 28.98 3.13 -1.40
CA HIS A 174 29.59 4.44 -1.37
C HIS A 174 30.66 4.56 -0.28
N HIS A 175 30.36 4.06 0.92
CA HIS A 175 31.29 4.11 2.05
C HIS A 175 32.52 3.21 1.83
N CYS A 176 32.34 2.05 1.20
CA CYS A 176 33.41 1.08 0.99
C CYS A 176 34.22 1.29 -0.31
N TRP A 177 33.58 1.73 -1.39
CA TRP A 177 34.15 1.74 -2.76
C TRP A 177 34.05 3.09 -3.49
N GLY A 178 33.33 4.06 -2.94
CA GLY A 178 32.95 5.32 -3.59
C GLY A 178 34.10 6.24 -4.01
N HIS A 179 35.31 6.07 -3.46
CA HIS A 179 36.46 6.90 -3.81
C HIS A 179 37.01 6.66 -5.23
N ARG A 180 36.65 5.55 -5.91
CA ARG A 180 37.22 5.19 -7.23
C ARG A 180 36.33 5.45 -8.45
N LEU A 181 35.03 5.71 -8.28
CA LEU A 181 34.08 5.93 -9.38
C LEU A 181 33.41 7.30 -9.26
N LYS A 182 34.21 8.39 -9.37
CA LYS A 182 33.75 9.77 -9.17
C LYS A 182 32.54 10.16 -10.05
N VAL A 183 32.51 9.71 -11.31
CA VAL A 183 31.54 10.18 -12.33
C VAL A 183 30.11 9.66 -12.11
N ILE A 184 29.94 8.42 -11.65
CA ILE A 184 28.61 7.86 -11.35
C ILE A 184 28.16 8.26 -9.93
N SER A 185 29.12 8.55 -9.05
CA SER A 185 28.90 8.86 -7.64
C SER A 185 28.23 10.22 -7.42
N GLU A 186 28.60 11.28 -8.15
CA GLU A 186 28.03 12.61 -7.87
C GLU A 186 26.55 12.70 -8.27
N THR A 187 26.16 12.20 -9.44
CA THR A 187 24.77 12.24 -9.91
C THR A 187 23.84 11.45 -9.00
N ILE A 188 24.27 10.26 -8.55
CA ILE A 188 23.46 9.38 -7.71
C ILE A 188 23.48 9.81 -6.23
N TYR A 189 24.63 10.25 -5.70
CA TYR A 189 24.73 10.75 -4.32
C TYR A 189 23.93 12.03 -4.12
N THR A 190 23.90 12.92 -5.12
CA THR A 190 23.09 14.15 -5.07
C THR A 190 21.60 13.82 -5.09
N TYR A 191 21.18 12.87 -5.94
CA TYR A 191 19.79 12.39 -5.98
C TYR A 191 19.32 11.77 -4.66
N ILE A 192 20.21 11.07 -3.93
CA ILE A 192 19.88 10.35 -2.68
C ILE A 192 20.00 11.23 -1.45
N LYS A 193 20.98 12.14 -1.40
CA LYS A 193 21.26 12.98 -0.23
C LYS A 193 20.52 14.31 -0.25
N TYR A 194 20.26 14.85 -1.44
CA TYR A 194 19.59 16.13 -1.63
C TYR A 194 18.72 16.07 -2.90
N PRO A 195 17.57 15.38 -2.88
CA PRO A 195 16.66 15.36 -4.03
C PRO A 195 16.29 16.77 -4.50
N SER A 196 16.31 17.75 -3.59
CA SER A 196 16.08 19.17 -3.84
C SER A 196 17.29 19.99 -4.33
N LYS A 197 18.56 19.56 -4.23
CA LYS A 197 19.70 20.42 -4.68
C LYS A 197 20.05 20.27 -6.16
N THR A 198 19.68 19.14 -6.77
CA THR A 198 19.69 18.97 -8.25
C THR A 198 18.69 19.90 -8.96
N LEU A 199 17.80 20.59 -8.23
CA LEU A 199 16.90 21.65 -8.74
C LEU A 199 17.67 22.81 -9.40
N THR A 200 18.91 23.08 -9.00
CA THR A 200 19.66 24.28 -9.43
C THR A 200 20.45 24.12 -10.73
N GLN A 201 20.83 22.90 -11.13
CA GLN A 201 21.62 22.66 -12.35
C GLN A 201 20.80 22.14 -13.55
N LEU A 202 19.49 21.89 -13.35
CA LEU A 202 18.54 21.50 -14.40
C LEU A 202 17.54 22.64 -14.67
N GLN A 203 18.04 23.87 -14.74
CA GLN A 203 17.27 25.08 -15.05
C GLN A 203 16.63 25.05 -16.46
N GLU A 204 16.92 24.01 -17.27
CA GLU A 204 16.53 23.89 -18.67
C GLU A 204 15.22 23.13 -18.93
N ASN A 205 14.66 22.39 -17.95
CA ASN A 205 13.40 21.63 -18.12
C ASN A 205 12.30 22.08 -17.13
N ARG A 206 11.90 23.35 -17.22
CA ARG A 206 10.78 23.91 -16.46
C ARG A 206 9.55 23.98 -17.35
N ASP A 207 8.46 23.27 -17.01
CA ASP A 207 7.15 23.57 -17.63
C ASP A 207 6.72 24.98 -17.15
N PRO A 208 6.57 25.96 -18.05
CA PRO A 208 6.42 27.37 -17.69
C PRO A 208 5.12 27.68 -16.91
N GLU A 209 4.14 26.78 -16.93
CA GLU A 209 2.83 27.01 -16.32
C GLU A 209 2.66 26.42 -14.90
N LEU A 210 3.37 25.32 -14.58
CA LEU A 210 3.13 24.56 -13.34
C LEU A 210 4.27 24.66 -12.34
N GLY A 211 5.50 24.96 -12.78
CA GLY A 211 6.66 25.16 -11.90
C GLY A 211 7.06 23.90 -11.10
N LEU A 212 6.64 22.71 -11.54
CA LEU A 212 6.98 21.43 -10.93
C LEU A 212 7.80 20.57 -11.87
N TYR A 213 8.68 19.76 -11.28
CA TYR A 213 9.53 18.82 -11.99
C TYR A 213 8.80 17.49 -12.16
N LEU A 214 8.26 17.23 -13.35
CA LEU A 214 7.73 15.92 -13.75
C LEU A 214 8.90 14.99 -14.08
N TYR A 215 9.25 14.12 -13.14
CA TYR A 215 10.35 13.17 -13.32
C TYR A 215 9.93 12.00 -14.23
N ARG A 216 10.86 11.49 -15.07
CA ARG A 216 10.64 10.31 -15.94
C ARG A 216 11.54 9.15 -15.51
N ASP A 217 11.00 8.16 -14.77
CA ASP A 217 11.78 7.05 -14.16
C ASP A 217 12.16 5.89 -15.10
N GLY A 218 11.81 5.98 -16.39
CA GLY A 218 12.05 4.91 -17.37
C GLY A 218 13.47 4.31 -17.34
N PRO A 219 14.55 5.12 -17.37
CA PRO A 219 15.91 4.59 -17.37
C PRO A 219 16.33 3.98 -16.03
N ILE A 220 15.79 4.47 -14.90
CA ILE A 220 16.13 3.95 -13.57
C ILE A 220 15.56 2.56 -13.34
N LYS A 221 14.28 2.34 -13.69
CA LYS A 221 13.64 1.02 -13.54
C LYS A 221 14.32 -0.03 -14.41
N SER A 222 14.75 0.35 -15.61
CA SER A 222 15.49 -0.54 -16.51
C SER A 222 16.86 -0.93 -15.95
N PHE A 223 17.61 0.02 -15.39
CA PHE A 223 18.92 -0.25 -14.79
C PHE A 223 18.85 -1.18 -13.57
N THR A 224 17.91 -0.95 -12.65
CA THR A 224 17.76 -1.81 -11.47
C THR A 224 17.33 -3.23 -11.83
N ASN A 225 16.51 -3.38 -12.88
CA ASN A 225 16.10 -4.69 -13.37
C ASN A 225 17.25 -5.43 -14.06
N ALA A 226 18.05 -4.74 -14.87
CA ALA A 226 19.23 -5.33 -15.50
C ALA A 226 20.24 -5.80 -14.45
N LEU A 227 20.55 -4.97 -13.45
CA LEU A 227 21.43 -5.33 -12.34
C LEU A 227 20.88 -6.53 -11.55
N SER A 228 19.56 -6.59 -11.36
CA SER A 228 18.89 -7.69 -10.69
C SER A 228 19.09 -9.03 -11.42
N ILE A 229 18.86 -9.02 -12.73
CA ILE A 229 19.07 -10.20 -13.60
C ILE A 229 20.53 -10.64 -13.56
N CYS A 230 21.48 -9.70 -13.63
CA CYS A 230 22.91 -10.01 -13.56
C CYS A 230 23.29 -10.68 -12.23
N ILE A 231 22.90 -10.10 -11.09
CA ILE A 231 23.24 -10.65 -9.77
C ILE A 231 22.62 -12.03 -9.58
N SER A 232 21.36 -12.21 -9.99
CA SER A 232 20.65 -13.49 -9.87
C SER A 232 21.30 -14.61 -10.69
N GLY A 233 21.91 -14.31 -11.84
CA GLY A 233 22.59 -15.30 -12.67
C GLY A 233 24.06 -15.54 -12.27
N LEU A 234 24.77 -14.47 -11.90
CA LEU A 234 26.20 -14.54 -11.55
C LEU A 234 26.43 -15.23 -10.21
N LEU A 235 25.53 -15.06 -9.24
CA LEU A 235 25.72 -15.61 -7.89
C LEU A 235 25.75 -17.15 -7.90
N PRO A 236 24.78 -17.87 -8.49
CA PRO A 236 24.86 -19.33 -8.61
C PRO A 236 26.07 -19.81 -9.42
N ALA A 237 26.38 -19.13 -10.53
CA ALA A 237 27.52 -19.50 -11.38
C ALA A 237 28.86 -19.35 -10.65
N SER A 238 29.03 -18.26 -9.88
CA SER A 238 30.25 -18.02 -9.09
C SER A 238 30.43 -19.08 -8.00
N SER A 239 29.34 -19.52 -7.35
CA SER A 239 29.35 -20.58 -6.34
C SER A 239 29.92 -21.88 -6.90
N ILE A 240 29.49 -22.26 -8.11
CA ILE A 240 29.94 -23.49 -8.78
C ILE A 240 31.43 -23.40 -9.14
N LEU A 241 31.87 -22.26 -9.68
CA LEU A 241 33.28 -22.04 -10.05
C LEU A 241 34.21 -22.09 -8.83
N VAL A 242 33.85 -21.44 -7.72
CA VAL A 242 34.67 -21.44 -6.50
C VAL A 242 34.80 -22.86 -5.94
N LEU A 243 33.71 -23.63 -5.92
CA LEU A 243 33.69 -25.03 -5.46
C LEU A 243 34.63 -25.95 -6.26
N PHE A 244 34.87 -25.65 -7.54
CA PHE A 244 35.78 -26.41 -8.39
C PHE A 244 37.25 -26.28 -7.98
N PHE A 245 37.68 -25.08 -7.55
CA PHE A 245 39.09 -24.83 -7.21
C PHE A 245 39.47 -25.22 -5.79
N VAL A 246 38.49 -25.29 -4.87
CA VAL A 246 38.75 -25.69 -3.49
C VAL A 246 38.96 -27.20 -3.41
N LYS A 247 40.08 -27.67 -2.83
CA LYS A 247 40.37 -29.11 -2.66
C LYS A 247 39.89 -29.71 -1.34
N SER A 248 39.75 -28.89 -0.30
CA SER A 248 39.37 -29.33 1.06
C SER A 248 37.86 -29.52 1.19
N VAL A 249 37.42 -30.70 1.62
CA VAL A 249 35.99 -31.03 1.80
C VAL A 249 35.34 -30.15 2.87
N THR A 250 36.02 -29.92 3.99
CA THR A 250 35.53 -29.04 5.06
C THR A 250 35.34 -27.61 4.56
N LEU A 251 36.30 -27.08 3.78
CA LEU A 251 36.20 -25.73 3.23
C LEU A 251 35.07 -25.63 2.19
N ARG A 252 34.86 -26.66 1.38
CA ARG A 252 33.72 -26.73 0.44
C ARG A 252 32.38 -26.63 1.19
N LEU A 253 32.19 -27.38 2.27
CA LEU A 253 30.94 -27.35 3.07
C LEU A 253 30.66 -25.97 3.67
N VAL A 254 31.69 -25.29 4.18
CA VAL A 254 31.55 -23.92 4.72
C VAL A 254 31.16 -22.94 3.61
N ILE A 255 31.77 -23.05 2.43
CA ILE A 255 31.46 -22.19 1.28
C ILE A 255 30.01 -22.38 0.83
N ILE A 256 29.53 -23.63 0.74
CA ILE A 256 28.12 -23.91 0.38
C ILE A 256 27.16 -23.23 1.36
N PHE A 257 27.44 -23.35 2.66
CA PHE A 257 26.57 -22.76 3.68
C PHE A 257 26.48 -21.23 3.54
N ILE A 258 27.61 -20.56 3.33
CA ILE A 258 27.67 -19.11 3.11
C ILE A 258 26.92 -18.72 1.83
N TYR A 259 27.14 -19.43 0.73
CA TYR A 259 26.46 -19.16 -0.54
C TYR A 259 24.95 -19.40 -0.45
N ASN A 260 24.49 -20.40 0.30
CA ASN A 260 23.07 -20.67 0.48
C ASN A 260 22.38 -19.56 1.28
N ILE A 261 23.00 -19.07 2.36
CA ILE A 261 22.50 -17.91 3.12
C ILE A 261 22.47 -16.67 2.22
N THR A 262 23.54 -16.42 1.46
CA THR A 262 23.63 -15.26 0.58
C THR A 262 22.58 -15.33 -0.52
N PHE A 263 22.39 -16.50 -1.15
CA PHE A 263 21.36 -16.71 -2.16
C PHE A 263 19.95 -16.50 -1.61
N ALA A 264 19.62 -17.06 -0.44
CA ALA A 264 18.32 -16.88 0.19
C ALA A 264 18.05 -15.40 0.55
N MET A 265 19.08 -14.70 1.04
CA MET A 265 19.00 -13.27 1.34
C MET A 265 18.76 -12.44 0.07
N VAL A 266 19.51 -12.72 -0.99
CA VAL A 266 19.38 -12.05 -2.29
C VAL A 266 18.00 -12.31 -2.90
N LEU A 267 17.54 -13.56 -2.93
CA LEU A 267 16.23 -13.95 -3.46
C LEU A 267 15.08 -13.28 -2.69
N GLY A 268 15.16 -13.26 -1.35
CA GLY A 268 14.15 -12.62 -0.51
C GLY A 268 14.10 -11.10 -0.62
N ILE A 269 15.21 -10.48 -1.04
CA ILE A 269 15.24 -9.04 -1.33
C ILE A 269 14.76 -8.76 -2.76
N MET A 270 15.12 -9.61 -3.73
CA MET A 270 14.98 -9.37 -5.18
C MET A 270 13.65 -9.81 -5.78
N VAL A 271 13.06 -10.89 -5.29
CA VAL A 271 11.87 -11.47 -5.89
C VAL A 271 10.69 -11.32 -4.94
N LYS A 272 9.54 -10.90 -5.45
CA LYS A 272 8.24 -11.06 -4.77
C LYS A 272 7.79 -12.53 -4.81
N ALA A 273 8.61 -13.41 -4.23
CA ALA A 273 8.32 -14.84 -4.16
C ALA A 273 7.59 -15.17 -2.85
N LYS A 274 6.69 -16.16 -2.90
CA LYS A 274 6.09 -16.71 -1.69
C LYS A 274 7.17 -17.38 -0.83
N ARG A 275 6.96 -17.45 0.49
CA ARG A 275 7.91 -18.11 1.42
C ARG A 275 8.22 -19.56 1.01
N SER A 276 7.23 -20.27 0.48
CA SER A 276 7.38 -21.63 -0.04
C SER A 276 8.26 -21.70 -1.29
N GLU A 277 8.17 -20.73 -2.20
CA GLU A 277 8.96 -20.66 -3.43
C GLU A 277 10.43 -20.36 -3.11
N MET A 278 10.68 -19.45 -2.16
CA MET A 278 12.04 -19.14 -1.70
C MET A 278 12.72 -20.37 -1.06
N PHE A 279 11.97 -21.14 -0.28
CA PHE A 279 12.47 -22.37 0.34
C PHE A 279 12.78 -23.46 -0.69
N ALA A 280 11.88 -23.65 -1.67
CA ALA A 280 12.09 -24.60 -2.75
C ALA A 280 13.34 -24.25 -3.59
N ALA A 281 13.51 -22.97 -3.97
CA ALA A 281 14.66 -22.52 -4.74
C ALA A 281 15.98 -22.68 -3.97
N SER A 282 16.01 -22.34 -2.67
CA SER A 282 17.20 -22.49 -1.83
C SER A 282 17.57 -23.96 -1.62
N THR A 283 16.57 -24.83 -1.44
CA THR A 283 16.76 -26.28 -1.31
C THR A 283 17.32 -26.87 -2.60
N ALA A 284 16.77 -26.50 -3.76
CA ALA A 284 17.26 -26.94 -5.06
C ALA A 284 18.71 -26.49 -5.29
N PHE A 285 19.04 -25.23 -4.98
CA PHE A 285 20.40 -24.70 -5.09
C PHE A 285 21.40 -25.45 -4.19
N ALA A 286 21.02 -25.75 -2.94
CA ALA A 286 21.84 -26.53 -2.03
C ALA A 286 22.06 -27.97 -2.52
N ALA A 287 21.01 -28.62 -3.03
CA ALA A 287 21.09 -29.97 -3.57
C ALA A 287 22.09 -30.07 -4.74
N VAL A 288 22.06 -29.09 -5.66
CA VAL A 288 23.01 -29.02 -6.78
C VAL A 288 24.45 -28.90 -6.30
N GLN A 289 24.71 -28.06 -5.29
CA GLN A 289 26.06 -27.89 -4.75
C GLN A 289 26.57 -29.16 -4.03
N VAL A 290 25.72 -29.83 -3.27
CA VAL A 290 26.08 -31.09 -2.60
C VAL A 290 26.37 -32.18 -3.63
N ALA A 291 25.55 -32.30 -4.68
CA ALA A 291 25.78 -33.24 -5.76
C ALA A 291 27.13 -32.99 -6.46
N LEU A 292 27.50 -31.74 -6.71
CA LEU A 292 28.80 -31.38 -7.31
C LEU A 292 29.98 -31.81 -6.43
N ILE A 293 29.88 -31.67 -5.09
CA ILE A 293 30.93 -32.19 -4.19
C ILE A 293 31.07 -33.70 -4.36
N THR A 294 29.95 -34.44 -4.36
CA THR A 294 29.99 -35.91 -4.44
C THR A 294 30.66 -36.41 -5.72
N THR A 295 30.43 -35.76 -6.86
CA THR A 295 31.05 -36.12 -8.13
C THR A 295 32.54 -35.79 -8.17
N SER A 296 32.95 -34.64 -7.63
CA SER A 296 34.36 -34.21 -7.62
C SER A 296 35.25 -35.07 -6.71
N ASN A 297 34.69 -35.67 -5.66
CA ASN A 297 35.42 -36.58 -4.77
C ASN A 297 35.60 -37.97 -5.41
N GLY A 298 34.69 -38.39 -6.29
CA GLY A 298 34.77 -39.68 -6.99
C GLY A 298 35.79 -39.73 -8.13
N SER A 299 36.36 -38.59 -8.55
CA SER A 299 37.36 -38.48 -9.62
C SER A 299 38.81 -38.45 -9.12
N SER A 300 39.03 -38.65 -7.81
CA SER A 300 40.36 -38.69 -7.17
C SER A 300 40.84 -40.11 -6.81
N CYS A 301 40.29 -41.14 -7.48
CA CYS A 301 40.76 -42.53 -7.38
C CYS A 301 41.39 -42.97 -8.71
#